data_AF-A0A2A5DGD8-F1
#
_entry.id   AF-A0A2A5DGD8-F1
#
_cell.length_a   1.000
_cell.length_b   1.000
_cell.length_c   1.000
_cell.angle_alpha   90.00
_cell.angle_beta   90.00
_cell.angle_gamma   90.00
#
_symmetry.space_group_name_H-M   'P 1'
#
loop_
_entity.id
_entity.type
_entity.pdbx_description
1 polymer ?
#
loop_
_entity_poly.entity_id
_entity_poly.type
_entity_poly.pdbx_seq_one_letter_code
_entity_poly.pdbx_strand_id
1 'polypeptide(L)'
;MQEVAAEPVLRYPIDESVYGIFDTSGSALEWLDTWWDQNQTERFSGGGSWAQGGSIPAKPTSGLGIRPNETSMETSFRLVLEMD
;
A
#
# COMPACT_ATOMS: atom_id res chain seq x y z
N MET A 1 -18.97 1.86 -18.34
CA MET A 1 -18.50 1.29 -17.07
C MET A 1 -17.24 2.05 -16.70
N GLN A 2 -17.16 2.57 -15.48
CA GLN A 2 -15.93 3.20 -15.01
C GLN A 2 -14.88 2.09 -14.82
N GLU A 3 -13.69 2.24 -15.40
CA GLU A 3 -12.58 1.33 -15.09
C GLU A 3 -12.31 1.40 -13.58
N VAL A 4 -12.29 0.24 -12.93
CA VAL A 4 -11.94 0.12 -11.53
C VAL A 4 -10.44 -0.12 -11.49
N ALA A 5 -9.69 0.90 -11.07
CA ALA A 5 -8.24 0.91 -11.01
C ALA A 5 -7.79 1.93 -9.95
N ALA A 6 -6.51 1.91 -9.62
CA ALA A 6 -5.91 2.93 -8.75
C ALA A 6 -6.18 4.34 -9.31
N GLU A 7 -6.59 5.25 -8.43
CA GLU A 7 -6.71 6.66 -8.72
C GLU A 7 -5.35 7.32 -9.03
N PRO A 8 -5.35 8.45 -9.76
CA PRO A 8 -4.20 9.34 -9.80
C PRO A 8 -3.74 9.73 -8.39
N VAL A 9 -2.43 9.74 -8.17
CA VAL A 9 -1.80 10.19 -6.91
C VAL A 9 -2.27 11.62 -6.58
N LEU A 10 -2.48 11.91 -5.29
CA LEU A 10 -3.00 13.20 -4.77
C LEU A 10 -4.46 13.52 -5.15
N ARG A 11 -5.24 12.55 -5.64
CA ARG A 11 -6.64 12.81 -5.99
C ARG A 11 -7.49 13.20 -4.78
N TYR A 12 -7.18 12.68 -3.59
CA TYR A 12 -7.97 12.90 -2.38
C TYR A 12 -7.31 13.92 -1.45
N PRO A 13 -7.82 15.15 -1.33
CA PRO A 13 -7.16 16.20 -0.54
C PRO A 13 -7.26 16.02 0.98
N ILE A 14 -7.94 14.96 1.47
CA ILE A 14 -8.19 14.72 2.90
C ILE A 14 -7.35 13.54 3.42
N ASP A 15 -6.59 12.85 2.57
CA ASP A 15 -5.77 11.70 2.95
C ASP A 15 -4.31 12.06 3.28
N GLU A 16 -4.01 13.36 3.36
CA GLU A 16 -2.70 13.88 3.77
C GLU A 16 -2.45 13.57 5.25
N SER A 17 -1.34 12.88 5.53
CA SER A 17 -0.85 12.70 6.89
C SER A 17 -0.30 14.02 7.47
N VAL A 18 -0.09 14.06 8.79
CA VAL A 18 0.53 15.21 9.47
C VAL A 18 1.95 15.57 8.99
N TYR A 19 2.55 14.72 8.14
CA TYR A 19 3.87 14.91 7.55
C TYR A 19 3.84 15.30 6.07
N GLY A 20 2.66 15.56 5.49
CA GLY A 20 2.51 15.90 4.08
C GLY A 20 2.61 14.70 3.13
N ILE A 21 2.36 13.50 3.65
CA ILE A 21 2.40 12.25 2.88
C ILE A 21 0.96 11.81 2.55
N PHE A 22 0.71 11.55 1.27
CA PHE A 22 -0.60 11.17 0.71
C PHE A 22 -0.66 9.67 0.39
N ASP A 23 -1.87 9.18 0.09
CA ASP A 23 -2.14 7.83 -0.42
C ASP A 23 -1.58 6.69 0.47
N THR A 24 -1.50 6.90 1.79
CA THR A 24 -0.98 5.88 2.74
C THR A 24 -2.05 4.89 3.21
N SER A 25 -3.29 5.03 2.77
CA SER A 25 -4.46 4.28 3.25
C SER A 25 -5.50 4.09 2.14
N GLY A 26 -5.14 3.33 1.10
CA GLY A 26 -5.94 3.15 -0.11
C GLY A 26 -5.06 3.21 -1.35
N SER A 27 -5.67 3.37 -2.52
CA SER A 27 -5.01 3.32 -3.83
C SER A 27 -4.29 2.00 -4.11
N ALA A 28 -3.10 1.78 -3.56
CA ALA A 28 -2.30 0.59 -3.75
C ALA A 28 -1.61 0.14 -2.47
N LEU A 29 -1.47 -1.17 -2.32
CA LEU A 29 -0.62 -1.78 -1.30
C LEU A 29 0.83 -1.42 -1.60
N GLU A 30 1.57 -0.91 -0.62
CA GLU A 30 2.98 -0.57 -0.80
C GLU A 30 3.88 -1.66 -0.23
N TRP A 31 4.92 -2.05 -0.96
CA TRP A 31 5.93 -2.96 -0.44
C TRP A 31 6.72 -2.33 0.71
N LEU A 32 6.86 -3.06 1.82
CA LEU A 32 7.74 -2.70 2.93
C LEU A 32 8.82 -3.78 3.12
N ASP A 33 9.98 -3.37 3.60
CA ASP A 33 11.11 -4.28 3.85
C ASP A 33 10.86 -5.27 5.01
N THR A 34 9.80 -5.08 5.79
CA THR A 34 9.47 -5.96 6.92
C THR A 34 8.92 -7.31 6.43
N TRP A 35 9.34 -8.40 7.07
CA TRP A 35 8.76 -9.72 6.83
C TRP A 35 7.41 -9.86 7.51
N TRP A 36 6.43 -10.45 6.82
CA TRP A 36 5.09 -10.69 7.35
C TRP A 36 5.05 -11.90 8.29
N ASP A 37 5.80 -12.94 7.94
CA ASP A 37 5.84 -14.21 8.66
C ASP A 37 7.25 -14.53 9.19
N GLN A 38 7.32 -15.45 10.16
CA GLN A 38 8.58 -15.85 10.80
C GLN A 38 9.49 -16.66 9.89
N ASN A 39 8.94 -17.33 8.88
CA ASN A 39 9.69 -18.14 7.93
C ASN A 39 10.28 -17.29 6.79
N GLN A 40 9.99 -15.98 6.79
CA GLN A 40 10.42 -15.02 5.78
C GLN A 40 9.96 -15.44 4.37
N THR A 41 8.72 -15.95 4.27
CA THR A 41 8.14 -16.36 2.98
C THR A 41 7.41 -15.23 2.27
N GLU A 42 6.91 -14.25 3.01
CA GLU A 42 6.12 -13.12 2.53
C GLU A 42 6.63 -11.80 3.12
N ARG A 43 6.71 -10.74 2.30
CA ARG A 43 6.93 -9.38 2.81
C ARG A 43 5.60 -8.76 3.19
N PHE A 44 5.63 -7.88 4.17
CA PHE A 44 4.48 -7.06 4.49
C PHE A 44 4.27 -6.02 3.39
N SER A 45 3.03 -5.89 2.94
CA SER A 45 2.59 -4.82 2.05
C SER A 45 1.42 -4.07 2.69
N GLY A 46 1.58 -2.75 2.86
CA GLY A 46 0.74 -1.92 3.75
C GLY A 46 -0.16 -0.92 3.04
N GLY A 47 -1.10 -0.31 3.78
CA GLY A 47 -1.97 0.80 3.33
C GLY A 47 -3.30 0.36 2.69
N GLY A 48 -3.30 -0.78 2.01
CA GLY A 48 -4.46 -1.33 1.32
C GLY A 48 -4.59 -0.84 -0.13
N SER A 49 -5.48 -1.45 -0.91
CA SER A 49 -5.62 -1.17 -2.35
C SER A 49 -7.06 -0.86 -2.75
N TRP A 50 -7.23 -0.33 -3.96
CA TRP A 50 -8.52 -0.09 -4.61
C TRP A 50 -9.40 -1.35 -4.73
N ALA A 51 -8.81 -2.56 -4.76
CA ALA A 51 -9.54 -3.79 -5.06
C ALA A 51 -9.99 -4.58 -3.81
N GLN A 52 -9.56 -4.18 -2.61
CA GLN A 52 -9.83 -4.95 -1.39
C GLN A 52 -11.27 -4.84 -0.87
N GLY A 53 -12.08 -3.94 -1.44
CA GLY A 53 -13.54 -3.91 -1.23
C GLY A 53 -13.99 -3.81 0.23
N GLY A 54 -13.19 -3.20 1.12
CA GLY A 54 -13.48 -3.10 2.55
C GLY A 54 -13.22 -4.37 3.38
N SER A 55 -12.75 -5.46 2.77
CA SER A 55 -12.37 -6.69 3.47
C SER A 55 -11.17 -6.49 4.41
N ILE A 56 -10.38 -5.44 4.14
CA ILE A 56 -9.27 -4.99 4.96
C ILE A 56 -9.48 -3.50 5.22
N PRO A 57 -9.37 -3.02 6.48
CA PRO A 57 -9.45 -1.60 6.75
C PRO A 57 -8.37 -0.84 5.97
N ALA A 58 -8.74 0.20 5.24
CA ALA A 58 -7.78 1.12 4.64
C ALA A 58 -7.18 1.99 5.76
N LYS A 59 -6.13 1.48 6.39
CA LYS A 59 -5.41 2.13 7.50
C LYS A 59 -3.90 2.01 7.26
N PRO A 60 -3.08 2.93 7.78
CA PRO A 60 -1.63 2.85 7.61
C PRO A 60 -1.01 1.59 8.24
N THR A 61 -1.69 1.02 9.24
CA THR A 61 -1.26 -0.20 9.95
C THR A 61 -1.83 -1.48 9.36
N SER A 62 -2.69 -1.38 8.35
CA SER A 62 -3.32 -2.53 7.71
C SER A 62 -2.53 -2.94 6.48
N GLY A 63 -2.62 -4.22 6.12
CA GLY A 63 -1.85 -4.77 5.02
C GLY A 63 -1.98 -6.29 4.93
N LEU A 64 -1.16 -6.88 4.07
CA LEU A 64 -1.14 -8.30 3.75
C LEU A 64 0.29 -8.82 3.63
N GLY A 65 0.47 -10.12 3.83
CA GLY A 65 1.66 -10.84 3.36
C GLY A 65 1.55 -11.11 1.86
N ILE A 66 2.61 -10.79 1.11
CA ILE A 66 2.71 -11.08 -0.32
C ILE A 66 4.08 -11.69 -0.59
N ARG A 67 4.15 -12.72 -1.44
CA ARG A 67 5.43 -13.36 -1.75
C ARG A 67 6.34 -12.38 -2.51
N PRO A 68 7.66 -12.33 -2.21
CA PRO A 68 8.57 -11.35 -2.80
C PRO A 68 8.69 -11.38 -4.33
N ASN A 69 8.25 -12.46 -4.97
CA ASN A 69 8.29 -12.67 -6.41
C ASN A 69 6.92 -12.50 -7.10
N GLU A 70 5.89 -12.11 -6.36
CA GLU A 70 4.56 -11.84 -6.89
C GLU A 70 4.39 -10.37 -7.28
N THR A 71 3.57 -10.13 -8.29
CA THR A 71 3.19 -8.78 -8.74
C THR A 71 1.70 -8.76 -8.99
N SER A 72 1.04 -7.64 -8.72
CA SER A 72 -0.37 -7.47 -9.05
C SER A 72 -0.66 -6.03 -9.49
N MET A 73 -1.89 -5.79 -9.96
CA MET A 73 -2.37 -4.43 -10.23
C MET A 73 -2.71 -3.63 -8.95
N GLU A 74 -2.49 -4.24 -7.79
CA GLU A 74 -2.78 -3.67 -6.48
C GLU A 74 -1.51 -3.34 -5.70
N THR A 75 -0.35 -3.87 -6.09
CA THR A 75 0.93 -3.64 -5.42
C THR A 75 1.74 -2.54 -6.08
N SER A 76 2.36 -1.72 -5.24
CA SER A 76 3.15 -0.54 -5.59
C SER A 76 4.29 -0.37 -4.59
N PHE A 77 5.00 0.74 -4.70
CA PHE A 77 6.09 1.12 -3.79
C PHE A 77 6.20 2.64 -3.73
N ARG A 78 6.79 3.14 -2.64
CA ARG A 78 7.35 4.50 -2.60
C ARG A 78 8.85 4.39 -2.35
N LEU A 79 9.58 5.38 -2.84
CA LEU A 79 11.00 5.51 -2.55
C LEU A 79 11.16 6.27 -1.23
N VAL A 80 12.05 5.76 -0.39
CA VAL A 80 12.52 6.46 0.81
C VAL A 80 13.97 6.84 0.57
N LEU A 81 14.31 8.10 0.84
CA LEU A 81 15.69 8.58 0.76
C LEU A 81 16.28 8.55 2.17
N GLU A 82 17.37 7.83 2.35
CA GLU A 82 18.17 7.90 3.57
C GLU A 82 18.93 9.23 3.61
N MET A 83 18.93 9.87 4.78
CA MET A 83 19.67 11.09 5.03
C MET A 83 20.78 10.79 6.04
N ASP A 84 22.01 11.12 5.66
CA ASP A 84 23.21 11.00 6.51
C ASP A 84 23.29 12.13 7.57
#